data_AF-A0A7S0HZ63-F1
#
_entry.id   AF-A0A7S0HZ63-F1
#
_cell.length_a   1.000
_cell.length_b   1.000
_cell.length_c   1.000
_cell.angle_alpha   90.00
_cell.angle_beta   90.00
_cell.angle_gamma   90.00
#
_symmetry.space_group_name_H-M   'P 1'
#
loop_
_entity.id
_entity.type
_entity.pdbx_description
1 polymer ?
#
loop_
_entity_poly.entity_id
_entity_poly.type
_entity_poly.pdbx_seq_one_letter_code
_entity_poly.pdbx_strand_id
1 'polypeptide(L)'
;RLDGETSSFASFWFVIWWCIQTLTSEGYGDGYPITDAGKIIATFTAVCGMFLLALPITIIGANFDEEYERSQRGAALDKKSRVVKYNALTRNGTRPLVPDGPSLRDRVSSRVSQMGGSVKKVCKGTI
;
A
#
# COMPACT_ATOMS: atom_id res chain seq x y z
N ARG A 1 39.18 -4.80 -25.11
CA ARG A 1 38.64 -5.86 -25.99
C ARG A 1 39.39 -5.78 -27.31
N LEU A 2 39.86 -6.91 -27.86
CA LEU A 2 40.71 -6.97 -29.08
C LEU A 2 39.93 -7.55 -30.28
N ASP A 3 38.63 -7.74 -30.13
CA ASP A 3 37.74 -8.50 -31.01
C ASP A 3 36.99 -7.66 -32.06
N GLY A 4 37.29 -6.35 -32.20
CA GLY A 4 36.75 -5.51 -33.29
C GLY A 4 35.23 -5.22 -33.24
N GLU A 5 34.49 -5.89 -32.37
CA GLU A 5 33.07 -5.67 -32.08
C GLU A 5 32.85 -4.27 -31.44
N THR A 6 31.75 -3.62 -31.80
CA THR A 6 31.38 -2.32 -31.22
C THR A 6 31.07 -2.48 -29.73
N SER A 7 31.68 -1.62 -28.89
CA SER A 7 31.38 -1.59 -27.45
C SER A 7 29.90 -1.33 -27.24
N SER A 8 29.21 -2.14 -26.43
CA SER A 8 27.78 -1.92 -26.10
C SER A 8 27.55 -0.49 -25.57
N PHE A 9 28.52 0.10 -24.89
CA PHE A 9 28.48 1.47 -24.37
C PHE A 9 28.76 2.59 -25.40
N ALA A 10 28.77 2.29 -26.71
CA ALA A 10 29.09 3.26 -27.75
C ALA A 10 28.00 4.32 -27.98
N SER A 11 26.75 4.01 -27.66
CA SER A 11 25.61 4.92 -27.85
C SER A 11 25.15 5.52 -26.52
N PHE A 12 25.01 6.85 -26.46
CA PHE A 12 24.54 7.57 -25.25
C PHE A 12 23.24 6.98 -24.68
N TRP A 13 22.27 6.69 -25.56
CA TRP A 13 20.98 6.12 -25.17
C TRP A 13 21.09 4.72 -24.57
N PHE A 14 22.06 3.92 -25.01
CA PHE A 14 22.31 2.59 -24.44
C PHE A 14 22.92 2.69 -23.04
N VAL A 15 23.81 3.66 -22.81
CA VAL A 15 24.37 3.91 -21.47
C VAL A 15 23.28 4.34 -20.49
N ILE A 16 22.37 5.23 -20.91
CA ILE A 16 21.22 5.64 -20.08
C ILE A 16 20.35 4.43 -19.74
N TRP A 17 20.01 3.62 -20.74
CA TRP A 17 19.22 2.40 -20.52
C TRP A 17 19.89 1.49 -19.49
N TRP A 18 21.19 1.21 -19.65
CA TRP A 18 21.97 0.44 -18.70
C TRP A 18 21.99 1.05 -17.28
N CYS A 19 22.14 2.38 -17.17
CA CYS A 19 22.10 3.08 -15.89
C CYS A 19 20.74 2.95 -15.19
N ILE A 20 19.63 3.08 -15.92
CA ILE A 20 18.27 2.93 -15.37
C ILE A 20 18.07 1.49 -14.87
N GLN A 21 18.42 0.50 -15.69
CA GLN A 21 18.31 -0.92 -15.36
C GLN A 21 19.12 -1.33 -14.13
N THR A 22 20.31 -0.75 -13.97
CA THR A 22 21.18 -0.98 -12.81
C THR A 22 20.63 -0.29 -11.55
N LEU A 23 20.08 0.92 -11.70
CA LEU A 23 19.46 1.69 -10.63
C LEU A 23 18.20 1.00 -10.09
N THR A 24 17.41 0.36 -10.96
CA THR A 24 16.18 -0.36 -10.59
C THR A 24 16.40 -1.83 -10.20
N SER A 25 17.65 -2.32 -10.27
CA SER A 25 18.02 -3.72 -10.02
C SER A 25 17.34 -4.75 -10.94
N GLU A 26 16.86 -4.33 -12.12
CA GLU A 26 16.30 -5.26 -13.13
C GLU A 26 17.41 -6.08 -13.80
N GLY A 27 18.50 -5.42 -14.22
CA GLY A 27 19.74 -6.07 -14.61
C GLY A 27 19.60 -7.14 -15.70
N TYR A 28 18.98 -6.82 -16.85
CA TYR A 28 18.78 -7.77 -17.96
C TYR A 28 20.07 -8.40 -18.52
N GLY A 29 21.23 -7.76 -18.34
CA GLY A 29 22.53 -8.27 -18.79
C GLY A 29 22.84 -8.04 -20.26
N ASP A 30 22.10 -7.16 -20.92
CA ASP A 30 22.30 -6.70 -22.31
C ASP A 30 23.59 -5.87 -22.49
N GLY A 31 24.04 -5.22 -21.43
CA GLY A 31 25.35 -4.59 -21.34
C GLY A 31 25.92 -4.73 -19.93
N TYR A 32 27.21 -4.98 -19.80
CA TYR A 32 27.88 -4.98 -18.50
C TYR A 32 29.34 -4.56 -18.64
N PRO A 33 29.90 -3.86 -17.64
CA PRO A 33 31.31 -3.48 -17.66
C PRO A 33 32.17 -4.73 -17.55
N ILE A 34 32.96 -4.98 -18.59
CA ILE A 34 33.93 -6.09 -18.61
C ILE A 34 35.24 -5.73 -17.89
N THR A 35 35.54 -4.43 -17.78
CA THR A 35 36.76 -3.92 -17.15
C THR A 35 36.62 -3.93 -15.63
N ASP A 36 37.70 -4.22 -14.92
CA ASP A 36 37.66 -4.31 -13.46
C ASP A 36 37.35 -2.96 -12.81
N ALA A 37 37.86 -1.86 -13.36
CA ALA A 37 37.48 -0.51 -12.94
C ALA A 37 35.99 -0.21 -13.16
N GLY A 38 35.41 -0.67 -14.29
CA GLY A 38 34.00 -0.47 -14.59
C GLY A 38 33.07 -1.25 -13.65
N LYS A 39 33.48 -2.46 -13.24
CA LYS A 39 32.74 -3.26 -12.26
C LYS A 39 32.66 -2.58 -10.89
N ILE A 40 33.75 -1.94 -10.45
CA ILE A 40 33.76 -1.19 -9.18
C ILE A 40 32.79 -0.01 -9.25
N ILE A 41 32.82 0.77 -10.34
CA ILE A 41 31.92 1.91 -10.49
C ILE A 41 30.45 1.43 -10.52
N ALA A 42 30.17 0.34 -11.24
CA ALA A 42 28.82 -0.22 -11.31
C ALA A 42 28.27 -0.65 -9.95
N THR A 43 29.09 -1.29 -9.09
CA THR A 43 28.64 -1.69 -7.75
C THR A 43 28.37 -0.48 -6.86
N PHE A 44 29.23 0.56 -6.90
CA PHE A 44 28.98 1.81 -6.18
C PHE A 44 27.70 2.50 -6.67
N THR A 45 27.51 2.60 -7.98
CA THR A 45 26.30 3.21 -8.56
C THR A 45 25.02 2.46 -8.15
N ALA A 46 25.04 1.12 -8.15
CA ALA A 46 23.90 0.31 -7.71
C ALA A 46 23.53 0.58 -6.23
N VAL A 47 24.54 0.63 -5.36
CA VAL A 47 24.33 0.92 -3.93
C VAL A 47 23.79 2.33 -3.71
N CYS A 48 24.40 3.34 -4.34
CA CYS A 48 23.91 4.72 -4.29
C CYS A 48 22.47 4.83 -4.80
N GLY A 49 22.15 4.08 -5.85
CA GLY A 49 20.83 4.03 -6.43
C GLY A 49 19.73 3.55 -5.48
N MET A 50 20.00 2.49 -4.73
CA MET A 50 19.06 1.99 -3.72
C MET A 50 18.80 3.02 -2.61
N PHE A 51 19.82 3.77 -2.18
CA PHE A 51 19.62 4.83 -1.19
C PHE A 51 18.74 5.96 -1.72
N LEU A 52 18.87 6.31 -3.00
CA LEU A 52 18.02 7.32 -3.63
C LEU A 52 16.55 6.86 -3.73
N LEU A 53 16.30 5.57 -3.96
CA LEU A 53 14.95 5.00 -3.96
C LEU A 53 14.36 4.87 -2.55
N ALA A 54 15.20 4.67 -1.52
CA ALA A 54 14.75 4.54 -0.15
C ALA A 54 14.10 5.84 0.37
N LEU A 55 14.69 7.00 0.06
CA LEU A 55 14.21 8.30 0.54
C LEU A 55 12.73 8.60 0.20
N PRO A 56 12.26 8.53 -1.06
CA PRO A 56 10.86 8.78 -1.39
C PRO A 56 9.93 7.72 -0.77
N ILE A 57 10.36 6.46 -0.69
CA ILE A 57 9.57 5.40 -0.04
C ILE A 57 9.38 5.72 1.45
N THR A 58 10.43 6.16 2.15
CA THR A 58 10.35 6.56 3.55
C THR A 58 9.44 7.78 3.74
N ILE A 59 9.52 8.79 2.88
CA ILE A 59 8.63 9.97 2.96
C ILE A 59 7.18 9.54 2.81
N ILE A 60 6.87 8.70 1.82
CA ILE A 60 5.51 8.20 1.60
C ILE A 60 5.06 7.36 2.81
N GLY A 61 5.93 6.49 3.33
CA GLY A 61 5.64 5.66 4.50
C GLY A 61 5.28 6.47 5.75
N ALA A 62 6.00 7.57 6.01
CA ALA A 62 5.72 8.44 7.16
C ALA A 62 4.33 9.09 7.09
N ASN A 63 3.89 9.48 5.89
CA ASN A 63 2.54 10.04 5.69
C ASN A 63 1.45 8.99 5.94
N PHE A 64 1.68 7.75 5.49
CA PHE A 64 0.74 6.65 5.75
C PHE A 64 0.69 6.25 7.22
N ASP A 65 1.82 6.29 7.93
CA ASP A 65 1.88 5.96 9.35
C ASP A 65 1.07 6.98 10.19
N GLU A 66 1.20 8.27 9.90
CA GLU A 66 0.42 9.32 10.57
C GLU A 66 -1.09 9.13 10.40
N GLU A 67 -1.55 8.84 9.19
CA GLU A 67 -2.98 8.61 8.92
C GLU A 67 -3.46 7.29 9.54
N TYR A 68 -2.62 6.25 9.54
CA TYR A 68 -2.92 4.98 10.18
C TYR A 68 -3.07 5.14 11.70
N GLU A 69 -2.16 5.87 12.35
CA GLU A 69 -2.26 6.19 13.77
C GLU A 69 -3.52 7.00 14.08
N ARG A 70 -3.85 7.98 13.24
CA ARG A 70 -5.05 8.82 13.41
C ARG A 70 -6.33 7.97 13.40
N SER A 71 -6.42 7.03 12.46
CA SER A 71 -7.53 6.08 12.36
C SER A 71 -7.61 5.16 13.59
N GLN A 72 -6.47 4.62 14.06
CA GLN A 72 -6.39 3.77 15.25
C GLN A 72 -6.77 4.51 16.54
N ARG A 73 -6.30 5.76 16.70
CA ARG A 73 -6.64 6.61 17.86
C ARG A 73 -8.15 6.90 17.89
N GLY A 74 -8.76 7.20 16.75
CA GLY A 74 -10.22 7.36 16.64
C GLY A 74 -10.98 6.11 17.12
N ALA A 75 -10.56 4.93 16.69
CA ALA A 75 -11.16 3.66 17.10
C ALA A 75 -10.91 3.32 18.58
N ALA A 76 -9.74 3.69 19.14
CA ALA A 76 -9.41 3.47 20.54
C ALA A 76 -10.20 4.40 21.48
N LEU A 77 -10.45 5.65 21.06
CA LEU A 77 -11.27 6.60 21.82
C LEU A 77 -12.74 6.16 21.88
N ASP A 78 -13.29 5.61 20.79
CA ASP A 78 -14.63 5.01 20.80
C ASP A 78 -14.73 3.88 21.84
N LYS A 79 -13.74 2.96 21.84
CA LYS A 79 -13.66 1.86 22.82
C LYS A 79 -13.58 2.37 24.26
N LYS A 80 -12.71 3.35 24.56
CA LYS A 80 -12.57 3.93 25.91
C LYS A 80 -13.86 4.60 26.38
N SER A 81 -14.49 5.39 25.50
CA SER A 81 -15.75 6.09 25.80
C SER A 81 -16.88 5.11 26.10
N ARG A 82 -16.95 3.99 25.36
CA ARG A 82 -17.93 2.92 25.63
C ARG A 82 -17.72 2.27 27.00
N VAL A 83 -16.48 1.99 27.39
CA VAL A 83 -16.16 1.39 28.70
C VAL A 83 -16.42 2.35 29.84
N VAL A 84 -16.07 3.63 29.70
CA VAL A 84 -16.36 4.66 30.72
C VAL A 84 -17.87 4.83 30.90
N LYS A 85 -18.63 4.88 29.80
CA LYS A 85 -20.09 4.98 29.85
C LYS A 85 -20.72 3.75 30.50
N TYR A 86 -20.22 2.54 30.19
CA TYR A 86 -20.61 1.30 30.85
C TYR A 86 -20.36 1.35 32.36
N ASN A 87 -19.17 1.79 32.79
CA ASN A 87 -18.80 1.89 34.21
C ASN A 87 -19.59 2.98 34.98
N ALA A 88 -19.94 4.08 34.32
CA ALA A 88 -20.78 5.11 34.92
C ALA A 88 -22.23 4.61 35.13
N LEU A 89 -22.75 3.81 34.20
CA LEU A 89 -24.08 3.21 34.32
C LEU A 89 -24.13 2.15 35.43
N THR A 90 -23.12 1.28 35.55
CA THR A 90 -23.07 0.29 36.63
C THR A 90 -22.94 0.93 38.01
N ARG A 91 -22.26 2.08 38.14
CA ARG A 91 -22.16 2.80 39.41
C ARG A 91 -23.51 3.37 39.90
N ASN A 92 -24.41 3.70 38.98
CA ASN A 92 -25.76 4.17 39.31
C ASN A 92 -26.77 3.02 39.50
N GLY A 93 -26.32 1.77 39.61
CA GLY A 93 -27.19 0.61 39.86
C GLY A 93 -28.12 0.26 38.69
N THR A 94 -27.95 0.89 37.53
CA THR A 94 -28.74 0.63 36.32
C THR A 94 -28.01 -0.41 35.48
N ARG A 95 -28.66 -1.54 35.16
CA ARG A 95 -28.03 -2.62 34.39
C ARG A 95 -27.62 -2.08 33.01
N PRO A 96 -26.35 -2.24 32.61
CA PRO A 96 -25.89 -1.73 31.33
C PRO A 96 -26.51 -2.57 30.21
N LEU A 97 -27.27 -1.92 29.33
CA LEU A 97 -27.64 -2.52 28.05
C LEU A 97 -26.35 -2.65 27.23
N VAL A 98 -26.01 -3.88 26.85
CA VAL A 98 -24.96 -4.15 25.86
C VAL A 98 -25.22 -3.20 24.68
N PRO A 99 -24.20 -2.48 24.17
CA PRO A 99 -24.40 -1.65 22.99
C PRO A 99 -24.82 -2.58 21.87
N ASP A 100 -26.09 -2.51 21.49
CA ASP A 100 -26.61 -3.23 20.34
C ASP A 100 -25.76 -2.80 19.14
N GLY A 101 -24.90 -3.69 18.67
CA GLY A 101 -24.49 -3.66 17.27
C GLY A 101 -25.76 -3.66 16.41
N PRO A 102 -25.69 -3.23 15.13
CA PRO A 102 -26.87 -3.13 14.28
C PRO A 102 -27.70 -4.40 14.44
N SER A 103 -28.91 -4.22 14.98
CA SER A 103 -29.68 -5.33 15.50
C SER A 103 -29.98 -6.30 14.36
N LEU A 104 -30.16 -7.59 14.64
CA LEU A 104 -30.32 -8.59 13.57
C LEU A 104 -31.46 -8.20 12.60
N ARG A 105 -32.50 -7.52 13.11
CA ARG A 105 -33.58 -6.88 12.36
C ARG A 105 -33.09 -5.77 11.40
N ASP A 106 -32.10 -4.96 11.78
CA ASP A 106 -31.50 -3.94 10.92
C ASP A 106 -30.66 -4.58 9.79
N ARG A 107 -29.92 -5.65 10.11
CA ARG A 107 -29.15 -6.44 9.12
C ARG A 107 -30.05 -7.25 8.18
N VAL A 108 -31.22 -7.67 8.66
CA VAL A 108 -32.25 -8.34 7.85
C VAL A 108 -32.96 -7.31 6.98
N SER A 109 -33.32 -6.14 7.52
CA SER A 109 -33.95 -5.05 6.76
C SER A 109 -33.08 -4.57 5.59
N SER A 110 -31.76 -4.40 5.81
CA SER A 110 -30.82 -4.05 4.75
C SER A 110 -30.72 -5.11 3.65
N ARG A 111 -30.80 -6.41 4.00
CA ARG A 111 -30.82 -7.51 3.02
C ARG A 111 -32.16 -7.64 2.29
N VAL A 112 -33.29 -7.44 2.98
CA VAL A 112 -34.64 -7.45 2.38
C VAL A 112 -34.80 -6.31 1.39
N SER A 113 -34.30 -5.10 1.71
CA SER A 113 -34.29 -3.97 0.77
C SER A 113 -33.42 -4.24 -0.46
N GLN A 114 -32.30 -4.96 -0.31
CA GLN A 114 -31.41 -5.32 -1.42
C GLN A 114 -32.05 -6.39 -2.34
N MET A 115 -32.73 -7.38 -1.76
CA MET A 115 -33.50 -8.38 -2.52
C MET A 115 -34.69 -7.75 -3.25
N GLY A 116 -35.42 -6.82 -2.62
CA GLY A 116 -36.53 -6.11 -3.26
C GLY A 116 -36.10 -5.27 -4.47
N GLY A 117 -34.92 -4.66 -4.43
CA GLY A 117 -34.34 -3.94 -5.59
C GLY A 117 -33.95 -4.87 -6.74
N SER A 118 -33.42 -6.06 -6.44
CA SER A 118 -33.01 -7.04 -7.45
C SER A 118 -34.22 -7.66 -8.17
N VAL A 119 -35.30 -7.95 -7.45
CA VAL A 119 -36.55 -8.49 -8.05
C VAL A 119 -37.20 -7.46 -8.99
N LYS A 120 -37.23 -6.17 -8.62
CA LYS A 120 -37.75 -5.11 -9.51
C LYS A 120 -36.91 -4.90 -10.77
N LYS A 121 -35.59 -5.14 -10.70
CA LYS A 121 -34.70 -5.10 -11.87
C LYS A 121 -34.94 -6.28 -12.80
N VAL A 122 -35.15 -7.49 -12.26
CA VAL A 122 -35.47 -8.69 -13.04
C VAL A 122 -36.79 -8.51 -13.78
N CYS A 123 -37.86 -8.05 -13.12
CA CYS A 123 -39.15 -7.87 -13.78
C CYS A 123 -39.20 -6.72 -14.81
N LYS A 124 -38.26 -5.76 -14.77
CA LYS A 124 -38.15 -4.69 -15.78
C LYS A 124 -37.32 -5.06 -17.01
N GLY A 125 -36.62 -6.19 -16.99
CA GLY A 125 -35.79 -6.66 -18.11
C GLY A 125 -36.41 -7.81 -18.92
N THR A 126 -37.70 -8.12 -18.71
CA THR A 126 -38.42 -9.22 -19.40
C THR A 126 -39.65 -8.72 -20.16
N ILE A 127 -39.65 -7.44 -20.56
CA ILE A 127 -40.53 -6.90 -21.61
C ILE A 127 -39.67 -6.10 -22.57
#